data_AF-A0A0R0GA84-F1
#
_entry.id   AF-A0A0R0GA84-F1
#
_cell.length_a   1.000
_cell.length_b   1.000
_cell.length_c   1.000
_cell.angle_alpha   90.00
_cell.angle_beta   90.00
_cell.angle_gamma   90.00
#
_symmetry.space_group_name_H-M   'P 1'
#
loop_
_entity.id
_entity.type
_entity.pdbx_description
1 polymer ?
#
loop_
_entity_poly.entity_id
_entity_poly.type
_entity_poly.pdbx_seq_one_letter_code
_entity_poly.pdbx_strand_id
1 'polypeptide(L)'
;MVFVEKIQQLTNIPSEPTWNIRHHLPPSNWPVEGNVDIKDLQVRYHLNTPLVLKGISISGGEKVGVVGRTGSEKSTLIQVFFRLVEPSRGKITIDDLVGATRTQGNGDMKKKSPMMGFGNTKG
;
A
#
# COMPACT_ATOMS: atom_id res chain seq x y z
N MET A 1 33.94 2.51 -14.73
CA MET A 1 33.00 3.64 -14.89
C MET A 1 31.54 3.29 -14.61
N VAL A 2 31.06 2.07 -14.86
CA VAL A 2 29.63 1.67 -14.69
C VAL A 2 29.05 1.78 -13.27
N PHE A 3 29.88 1.77 -12.21
CA PHE A 3 29.39 1.76 -10.83
C PHE A 3 28.86 3.13 -10.37
N VAL A 4 29.49 4.24 -10.81
CA VAL A 4 29.11 5.60 -10.40
C VAL A 4 27.78 6.00 -11.05
N GLU A 5 27.59 5.68 -12.33
CA GLU A 5 26.31 5.89 -13.02
C GLU A 5 25.17 5.12 -12.33
N LYS A 6 25.46 3.90 -11.85
CA LYS A 6 24.47 3.09 -11.12
C LYS A 6 24.03 3.74 -9.80
N ILE A 7 24.94 4.36 -9.05
CA ILE A 7 24.61 5.10 -7.82
C ILE A 7 23.70 6.30 -8.13
N GLN A 8 23.99 7.05 -9.20
CA GLN A 8 23.15 8.20 -9.59
C GLN A 8 21.71 7.76 -9.92
N GLN A 9 21.53 6.61 -10.57
CA GLN A 9 20.19 6.05 -10.82
C GLN A 9 19.47 5.68 -9.52
N LEU A 10 20.19 5.11 -8.54
CA LEU A 10 19.63 4.78 -7.22
C LEU A 10 19.17 6.02 -6.44
N THR A 11 19.87 7.15 -6.57
CA THR A 11 19.48 8.40 -5.87
C THR A 11 18.18 9.03 -6.35
N ASN A 12 17.70 8.66 -7.54
CA ASN A 12 16.48 9.23 -8.14
C ASN A 12 15.27 8.30 -8.03
N ILE A 13 15.39 7.14 -7.37
CA ILE A 13 14.25 6.27 -7.11
C ILE A 13 13.37 6.95 -6.05
N PRO A 14 12.05 7.05 -6.26
CA PRO A 14 11.16 7.56 -5.23
C PRO A 14 11.32 6.72 -3.97
N SER A 15 11.54 7.40 -2.83
CA SER A 15 11.64 6.73 -1.54
C SER A 15 10.39 5.89 -1.28
N GLU A 16 10.57 4.70 -0.71
CA GLU A 16 9.45 3.88 -0.25
C GLU A 16 8.51 4.73 0.63
N PRO A 17 7.18 4.59 0.50
CA PRO A 17 6.25 5.36 1.31
C PRO A 17 6.50 5.08 2.80
N THR A 18 6.42 6.13 3.61
CA THR A 18 6.65 6.03 5.05
C THR A 18 5.66 5.04 5.70
N TRP A 19 6.18 4.09 6.49
CA TRP A 19 5.39 3.19 7.33
C TRP A 19 4.56 3.94 8.41
N ASN A 20 4.84 5.22 8.64
CA ASN A 20 4.28 5.99 9.74
C ASN A 20 2.79 6.36 9.53
N ILE A 21 1.89 5.43 9.81
CA ILE A 21 0.51 5.79 10.13
C ILE A 21 0.36 5.90 11.63
N ARG A 22 0.47 7.12 12.16
CA ARG A 22 0.49 7.36 13.61
C ARG A 22 -0.84 7.06 14.35
N HIS A 23 -1.99 6.83 13.71
CA HIS A 23 -3.27 6.80 14.45
C HIS A 23 -4.36 5.79 14.00
N HIS A 24 -4.04 4.74 13.24
CA HIS A 24 -5.02 3.69 12.92
C HIS A 24 -4.42 2.28 13.07
N LEU A 25 -3.87 1.99 14.25
CA LEU A 25 -3.54 0.61 14.58
C LEU A 25 -4.83 -0.22 14.62
N PRO A 26 -4.84 -1.43 14.04
CA PRO A 26 -5.96 -2.32 14.22
C PRO A 26 -6.12 -2.66 15.71
N PRO A 27 -7.32 -3.09 16.15
CA PRO A 27 -7.52 -3.53 17.54
C PRO A 27 -6.55 -4.68 17.88
N SER A 28 -6.24 -4.85 19.17
CA SER A 28 -5.26 -5.86 19.63
C SER A 28 -5.62 -7.30 19.27
N ASN A 29 -6.90 -7.57 18.95
CA ASN A 29 -7.40 -8.88 18.54
C ASN A 29 -7.54 -9.03 17.02
N TRP A 30 -7.03 -8.09 16.23
CA TRP A 30 -7.16 -8.15 14.78
C TRP A 30 -6.19 -9.15 14.14
N PRO A 31 -6.59 -9.87 13.08
CA PRO A 31 -7.94 -9.95 12.53
C PRO A 31 -8.89 -10.76 13.44
N VAL A 32 -10.14 -10.31 13.55
CA VAL A 32 -11.18 -10.92 14.40
C VAL A 32 -11.83 -12.10 13.68
N GLU A 33 -12.24 -11.91 12.43
CA GLU A 33 -12.86 -12.95 11.60
C GLU A 33 -11.94 -13.36 10.44
N GLY A 34 -11.06 -12.47 9.99
CA GLY A 34 -10.17 -12.70 8.85
C GLY A 34 -10.89 -12.65 7.51
N ASN A 35 -12.02 -11.95 7.43
CA ASN A 35 -12.77 -11.74 6.20
C ASN A 35 -11.96 -10.86 5.24
N VAL A 36 -11.63 -11.38 4.06
CA VAL A 36 -10.92 -10.60 3.04
C VAL A 36 -11.86 -10.19 1.93
N ASP A 37 -12.10 -8.88 1.82
CA ASP A 37 -12.87 -8.26 0.76
C ASP A 37 -11.94 -7.62 -0.27
N ILE A 38 -12.19 -7.95 -1.53
CA ILE A 38 -11.49 -7.41 -2.69
C ILE A 38 -12.51 -6.68 -3.55
N LYS A 39 -12.24 -5.41 -3.88
CA LYS A 39 -13.13 -4.60 -4.73
C LYS A 39 -12.37 -4.06 -5.94
N ASP A 40 -12.84 -4.40 -7.14
CA ASP A 40 -12.34 -3.91 -8.43
C ASP A 40 -10.80 -3.96 -8.54
N LEU A 41 -10.20 -5.08 -8.13
CA LEU A 41 -8.76 -5.25 -8.08
C LEU A 41 -8.18 -5.31 -9.50
N GLN A 42 -7.37 -4.32 -9.81
CA GLN A 42 -6.68 -4.18 -11.08
C GLN A 42 -5.19 -4.01 -10.83
N VAL A 43 -4.39 -4.78 -11.56
CA VAL A 43 -2.95 -4.88 -11.30
C VAL A 43 -2.21 -4.83 -12.62
N ARG A 44 -1.16 -4.01 -12.70
CA ARG A 44 -0.13 -4.06 -13.74
C ARG A 44 1.23 -3.90 -13.09
N TYR A 45 2.26 -4.49 -13.69
CA TYR A 45 3.64 -4.37 -13.20
C TYR A 45 4.25 -3.01 -13.53
N HIS A 46 3.88 -2.42 -14.68
CA HIS A 46 4.38 -1.11 -15.11
C HIS A 46 3.26 -0.26 -15.70
N LEU A 47 3.35 1.07 -15.54
CA LEU A 47 2.33 2.02 -16.02
C LEU A 47 1.99 1.85 -17.51
N ASN A 48 3.00 1.58 -18.34
CA ASN A 48 2.86 1.41 -19.80
C ASN A 48 2.59 -0.04 -20.24
N THR A 49 2.34 -0.96 -19.30
CA THR A 49 1.98 -2.35 -19.61
C THR A 49 0.48 -2.58 -19.44
N PRO A 50 -0.11 -3.54 -20.18
CA PRO A 50 -1.51 -3.89 -20.01
C PRO A 50 -1.79 -4.39 -18.58
N LEU A 51 -3.06 -4.29 -18.17
CA LEU A 51 -3.52 -4.89 -16.94
C LEU A 51 -3.38 -6.40 -17.00
N VAL A 52 -2.71 -6.91 -15.97
CA VAL A 52 -2.53 -8.33 -15.67
C VAL A 52 -3.82 -8.81 -15.01
N LEU A 53 -4.23 -8.21 -13.89
CA LEU A 53 -5.57 -8.46 -13.32
C LEU A 53 -6.54 -7.35 -13.74
N LYS A 54 -7.74 -7.74 -14.20
CA LYS A 54 -8.76 -6.84 -14.78
C LYS A 54 -10.05 -6.81 -13.94
N GLY A 55 -9.98 -6.26 -12.73
CA GLY A 55 -11.17 -5.90 -11.94
C GLY A 55 -11.78 -7.10 -11.21
N ILE A 56 -10.99 -7.75 -10.36
CA ILE A 56 -11.46 -8.87 -9.53
C ILE A 56 -12.18 -8.34 -8.29
N SER A 57 -13.35 -8.89 -7.98
CA SER A 57 -14.05 -8.62 -6.72
C SER A 57 -14.38 -9.94 -6.01
N ILE A 58 -14.10 -10.00 -4.71
CA ILE A 58 -14.33 -11.15 -3.84
C ILE A 58 -14.89 -10.61 -2.53
N SER A 59 -15.93 -11.25 -1.99
CA SER A 59 -16.49 -10.86 -0.70
C SER A 59 -15.92 -11.71 0.43
N GLY A 60 -15.75 -11.10 1.60
CA GLY A 60 -15.29 -11.78 2.80
C GLY A 60 -16.20 -12.95 3.20
N GLY A 61 -15.62 -14.01 3.75
CA GLY A 61 -16.34 -15.23 4.17
C GLY A 61 -16.66 -16.21 3.03
N GLU A 62 -16.44 -15.85 1.77
CA GLU A 62 -16.67 -16.74 0.64
C GLU A 62 -15.48 -17.67 0.39
N LYS A 63 -15.76 -18.93 0.02
CA LYS A 63 -14.73 -19.87 -0.45
C LYS A 63 -14.57 -19.74 -1.97
N VAL A 64 -13.55 -19.02 -2.41
CA VAL A 64 -13.25 -18.81 -3.83
C VAL A 64 -12.06 -19.66 -4.29
N GLY A 65 -12.27 -20.45 -5.33
CA GLY A 65 -11.20 -21.19 -6.01
C GLY A 65 -10.67 -20.43 -7.22
N VAL A 66 -9.36 -20.18 -7.26
CA VAL A 66 -8.70 -19.51 -8.40
C VAL A 66 -8.11 -20.56 -9.33
N VAL A 67 -8.74 -20.74 -10.50
CA VAL A 67 -8.30 -21.69 -11.53
C VAL A 67 -7.88 -20.98 -12.81
N GLY A 68 -7.00 -21.61 -13.59
CA GLY A 68 -6.50 -21.05 -14.85
C GLY A 68 -5.25 -21.78 -15.33
N ARG A 69 -4.90 -21.60 -16.61
CA ARG A 69 -3.69 -22.18 -17.21
C ARG A 69 -2.42 -21.52 -16.63
N THR A 70 -1.26 -22.13 -16.82
CA THR A 70 0.02 -21.45 -16.60
C THR A 70 0.05 -20.15 -17.40
N GLY A 71 0.48 -19.06 -16.78
CA GLY A 71 0.43 -17.72 -17.39
C GLY A 71 -0.92 -17.00 -17.28
N SER A 72 -1.96 -17.60 -16.68
CA SER A 72 -3.23 -16.89 -16.37
C SER A 72 -3.15 -16.00 -15.12
N GLU A 73 -1.93 -15.60 -14.72
CA GLU A 73 -1.74 -14.52 -13.73
C GLU A 73 -2.23 -14.84 -12.29
N LYS A 74 -2.54 -16.10 -12.00
CA LYS A 74 -2.87 -16.59 -10.65
C LYS A 74 -1.78 -16.23 -9.62
N SER A 75 -0.52 -16.38 -10.01
CA SER A 75 0.62 -16.00 -9.18
C SER A 75 0.64 -14.50 -8.90
N THR A 76 0.18 -13.67 -9.83
CA THR A 76 0.03 -12.22 -9.63
C THR A 76 -1.02 -11.94 -8.55
N LEU A 77 -2.14 -12.65 -8.55
CA LEU A 77 -3.15 -12.50 -7.50
C LEU A 77 -2.57 -12.82 -6.11
N ILE A 78 -1.76 -13.90 -6.01
CA ILE A 78 -1.05 -14.25 -4.77
C ILE A 78 -0.07 -13.14 -4.36
N GLN A 79 0.72 -12.61 -5.30
CA GLN A 79 1.66 -11.53 -5.04
C GLN A 79 0.95 -10.28 -4.48
N VAL A 80 -0.23 -9.96 -5.01
CA VAL A 80 -1.01 -8.79 -4.58
C VAL A 80 -1.62 -9.02 -3.19
N PHE A 81 -2.09 -10.24 -2.92
CA PHE A 81 -2.58 -10.62 -1.59
C PHE A 81 -1.50 -10.47 -0.51
N PHE A 82 -0.26 -10.85 -0.82
CA PHE A 82 0.90 -10.66 0.05
C PHE A 82 1.53 -9.26 -0.03
N ARG A 83 0.92 -8.30 -0.75
CA ARG A 83 1.49 -6.95 -0.95
C ARG A 83 2.89 -6.91 -1.55
N LEU A 84 3.29 -7.95 -2.28
CA LEU A 84 4.51 -7.93 -3.09
C LEU A 84 4.36 -7.06 -4.34
N VAL A 85 3.11 -6.87 -4.78
CA VAL A 85 2.75 -6.01 -5.92
C VAL A 85 1.58 -5.14 -5.50
N GLU A 86 1.75 -3.83 -5.61
CA GLU A 86 0.67 -2.88 -5.31
C GLU A 86 -0.38 -2.90 -6.43
N PRO A 87 -1.68 -2.93 -6.08
CA PRO A 87 -2.73 -2.81 -7.08
C PRO A 87 -2.74 -1.41 -7.68
N SER A 88 -2.96 -1.35 -9.00
CA SER A 88 -3.07 -0.09 -9.73
C SER A 88 -4.43 0.56 -9.55
N ARG A 89 -5.45 -0.24 -9.25
CA ARG A 89 -6.79 0.19 -8.86
C ARG A 89 -7.47 -0.91 -8.04
N GLY A 90 -8.48 -0.50 -7.27
CA GLY A 90 -9.18 -1.37 -6.34
C GLY A 90 -8.55 -1.37 -4.97
N LYS A 91 -9.13 -2.15 -4.06
CA LYS A 91 -8.64 -2.27 -2.67
C LYS A 91 -8.85 -3.68 -2.14
N ILE A 92 -7.97 -4.05 -1.22
CA ILE A 92 -8.07 -5.27 -0.40
C ILE A 92 -8.24 -4.83 1.05
N THR A 93 -9.31 -5.30 1.69
CA THR A 93 -9.66 -5.02 3.08
C THR A 93 -9.78 -6.32 3.85
N ILE A 94 -9.31 -6.35 5.10
CA ILE A 94 -9.41 -7.48 6.02
C ILE A 94 -10.23 -7.02 7.23
N ASP A 95 -11.37 -7.66 7.49
CA ASP A 95 -12.36 -7.26 8.51
C ASP A 95 -12.73 -5.77 8.39
N ASP A 96 -13.10 -5.32 7.19
CA ASP A 96 -13.39 -3.92 6.83
C ASP A 96 -12.21 -2.93 6.98
N LEU A 97 -11.08 -3.33 7.54
CA LEU A 97 -9.87 -2.52 7.59
C LEU A 97 -9.08 -2.70 6.30
N VAL A 98 -8.83 -1.60 5.57
CA VAL A 98 -7.84 -1.59 4.50
C VAL A 98 -6.53 -1.99 5.15
N GLY A 99 -5.95 -3.14 4.75
CA GLY A 99 -4.85 -3.78 5.47
C GLY A 99 -3.87 -2.73 5.97
N ALA A 100 -3.75 -2.54 7.28
CA ALA A 100 -2.99 -1.45 7.90
C ALA A 100 -2.86 -0.17 7.05
N THR A 101 -3.99 0.54 6.91
CA THR A 101 -4.05 2.01 6.79
C THR A 101 -3.80 2.66 5.42
N ARG A 102 -4.89 3.02 4.74
CA ARG A 102 -5.00 4.20 3.85
C ARG A 102 -6.46 4.65 3.74
N THR A 103 -6.91 5.55 4.61
CA THR A 103 -8.06 6.43 4.31
C THR A 103 -7.63 7.86 4.56
N GLN A 104 -7.75 8.67 3.51
CA GLN A 104 -7.50 10.10 3.50
C GLN A 104 -8.57 10.78 4.38
N GLY A 105 -8.26 10.90 5.68
CA GLY A 105 -9.02 11.73 6.62
C GLY A 105 -8.87 13.19 6.24
N ASN A 106 -9.80 13.66 5.43
CA ASN A 106 -10.12 15.07 5.23
C ASN A 106 -10.76 15.61 6.52
N GLY A 107 -10.15 16.62 7.14
CA GLY A 107 -10.80 17.41 8.18
C GLY A 107 -9.89 17.75 9.36
N ASP A 108 -9.74 19.06 9.58
CA ASP A 108 -9.56 19.69 10.89
C ASP A 108 -8.13 19.69 11.46
N MET A 109 -7.30 20.69 11.14
CA MET A 109 -7.34 22.08 11.60
C MET A 109 -6.94 22.26 13.09
N LYS A 110 -5.77 22.89 13.24
CA LYS A 110 -5.29 23.78 14.33
C LYS A 110 -4.67 23.18 15.60
N LYS A 111 -3.66 23.96 16.05
CA LYS A 111 -2.93 24.03 17.34
C LYS A 111 -1.75 23.05 17.45
N LYS A 112 -0.49 23.47 17.65
CA LYS A 112 0.02 24.66 18.36
C LYS A 112 1.43 25.06 17.87
N SER A 113 1.60 26.34 17.53
CA SER A 113 2.84 27.11 17.81
C SER A 113 3.07 27.22 19.33
N PRO A 114 4.14 27.87 19.84
CA PRO A 114 5.50 28.05 19.32
C PRO A 114 6.55 27.65 20.40
N MET A 115 7.85 27.59 20.07
CA MET A 115 8.83 28.14 21.01
C MET A 115 10.09 28.64 20.29
N MET A 116 10.21 29.96 20.36
CA MET A 116 11.34 30.81 20.04
C MET A 116 12.46 30.55 21.05
N GLY A 117 13.72 30.49 20.59
CA GLY A 117 14.88 30.38 21.47
C GLY A 117 16.17 30.62 20.70
N PHE A 118 16.42 31.88 20.35
CA PHE A 118 17.67 32.34 19.76
C PHE A 118 18.82 32.20 20.76
N GLY A 119 19.80 31.35 20.47
CA GLY A 119 21.09 31.31 21.16
C GLY A 119 22.19 31.74 20.21
N ASN A 120 22.49 33.04 20.15
CA ASN A 120 23.70 33.55 19.51
C ASN A 120 24.56 34.18 20.61
N THR A 121 25.55 33.44 21.10
CA THR A 121 26.56 33.92 22.03
C THR A 121 27.90 33.99 21.28
N LYS A 122 28.26 35.20 20.87
CA LYS A 122 29.60 35.61 20.46
C LYS A 122 30.02 36.71 21.44
N GLY A 123 31.15 36.52 22.12
CA GLY A 123 31.71 37.46 23.08
C GLY A 123 32.56 36.71 24.09
#